data_AF-A0A923KXY2-F1
#
_entry.id   AF-A0A923KXY2-F1
#
_cell.length_a   1.000
_cell.length_b   1.000
_cell.length_c   1.000
_cell.angle_alpha   90.00
_cell.angle_beta   90.00
_cell.angle_gamma   90.00
#
_symmetry.space_group_name_H-M   'P 1'
#
loop_
_entity.id
_entity.type
_entity.pdbx_description
1 polymer ?
#
loop_
_entity_poly.entity_id
_entity_poly.type
_entity_poly.pdbx_seq_one_letter_code
_entity_poly.pdbx_strand_id
1 'polypeptide(L)'
;MSEGNIENLLKVPKLEAFFKDYIINNKELFLGVRGECINVYYWCKSLLEISYVDDNKCNIKIHKKYVDNTALCGLKFTEKSDYMTFSLSDEFIKAFSGSYKVLKANVENAALKIKPIPVKIENKKFRIKSGEVKIANKKPETKSVEVKVGILEKKFQQVIACNNNSNKDSDWYCIDLEYQSEGIPFGRLDMVIISKNRHNGKYQIAIIKLKYSWQAYKSGYRKNLYNDKKNKGYYIQAETLKTKKNAQDIQHQRRFGCKYDEKKKQIVDYEFGSGIVGNFHNYSKFLFTDNGKYYHQLKEECYDILRTKNKLGCFETNDHISEELLEILESSQEEFIENISDVPQCIFLTVGCDDIEQCKQSMTSYLCAGPTNTADVLSCTKDLWNLYYNDGKGKIKTIMHDLNLTDCFPKAFDERIRYLFSKKEELENLNMIDHLDPSTDDELILNIF
;
A
#
# COMPACT_ATOMS: atom_id res chain seq x y z
N MET A 1 -18.65 12.40 3.30
CA MET A 1 -17.66 13.35 3.86
C MET A 1 -18.36 14.67 4.15
N SER A 2 -17.87 15.53 5.06
CA SER A 2 -18.47 16.86 5.18
C SER A 2 -17.96 17.71 4.01
N GLU A 3 -18.81 17.87 3.00
CA GLU A 3 -18.48 18.41 1.66
C GLU A 3 -17.87 19.83 1.65
N GLY A 4 -17.78 20.50 2.80
CA GLY A 4 -17.32 21.88 2.88
C GLY A 4 -15.80 22.08 2.83
N ASN A 5 -15.01 21.21 3.45
CA ASN A 5 -13.63 21.58 3.78
C ASN A 5 -12.67 21.56 2.58
N ILE A 6 -12.81 20.63 1.63
CA ILE A 6 -12.00 20.67 0.39
C ILE A 6 -12.42 21.85 -0.50
N GLU A 7 -13.72 22.07 -0.69
CA GLU A 7 -14.19 23.21 -1.49
C GLU A 7 -13.80 24.56 -0.88
N ASN A 8 -13.77 24.66 0.44
CA ASN A 8 -13.25 25.82 1.14
C ASN A 8 -11.72 25.93 1.04
N LEU A 9 -11.01 24.80 1.12
CA LEU A 9 -9.57 24.74 0.91
C LEU A 9 -9.19 25.28 -0.46
N LEU A 10 -9.87 24.85 -1.52
CA LEU A 10 -9.62 25.29 -2.89
C LEU A 10 -9.86 26.79 -3.12
N LYS A 11 -10.59 27.47 -2.22
CA LYS A 11 -10.81 28.92 -2.24
C LYS A 11 -9.73 29.71 -1.47
N VAL A 12 -8.82 29.04 -0.76
CA VAL A 12 -7.76 29.69 0.00
C VAL A 12 -6.83 30.45 -0.94
N PRO A 13 -6.61 31.77 -0.73
CA PRO A 13 -5.73 32.56 -1.57
C PRO A 13 -4.33 31.94 -1.67
N LYS A 14 -3.74 32.00 -2.87
CA LYS A 14 -2.40 31.47 -3.20
C LYS A 14 -2.27 29.95 -3.17
N LEU A 15 -3.31 29.20 -2.78
CA LEU A 15 -3.22 27.73 -2.72
C LEU A 15 -2.97 27.13 -4.10
N GLU A 16 -3.78 27.50 -5.08
CA GLU A 16 -3.66 27.01 -6.46
C GLU A 16 -2.26 27.33 -7.04
N ALA A 17 -1.80 28.58 -6.92
CA ALA A 17 -0.46 28.99 -7.36
C ALA A 17 0.65 28.22 -6.64
N PHE A 18 0.53 28.01 -5.32
CA PHE A 18 1.49 27.20 -4.57
C PHE A 18 1.56 25.75 -5.09
N PHE A 19 0.42 25.13 -5.37
CA PHE A 19 0.38 23.79 -5.93
C PHE A 19 0.97 23.75 -7.35
N LYS A 20 0.52 24.62 -8.25
CA LYS A 20 1.02 24.68 -9.63
C LYS A 20 2.54 24.88 -9.66
N ASP A 21 3.04 25.90 -8.97
CA ASP A 21 4.43 26.32 -9.07
C ASP A 21 5.42 25.38 -8.37
N TYR A 22 5.04 24.80 -7.22
CA TYR A 22 5.99 24.10 -6.35
C TYR A 22 5.72 22.60 -6.17
N ILE A 23 4.47 22.15 -6.38
CA ILE A 23 4.07 20.77 -6.12
C ILE A 23 3.83 20.01 -7.42
N ILE A 24 2.93 20.48 -8.28
CA ILE A 24 2.48 19.79 -9.51
C ILE A 24 3.58 19.78 -10.57
N ASN A 25 4.28 20.92 -10.75
CA ASN A 25 5.44 20.99 -11.65
C ASN A 25 6.62 20.12 -11.20
N ASN A 26 6.57 19.60 -9.97
CA ASN A 26 7.60 18.73 -9.43
C ASN A 26 7.24 17.25 -9.66
N LYS A 27 7.80 16.68 -10.73
CA LYS A 27 7.49 15.33 -11.21
C LYS A 27 7.78 14.19 -10.22
N GLU A 28 8.52 14.45 -9.15
CA GLU A 28 8.78 13.45 -8.11
C GLU A 28 7.83 13.52 -6.93
N LEU A 29 6.92 14.50 -6.89
CA LEU A 29 5.88 14.60 -5.87
C LEU A 29 4.58 13.98 -6.36
N PHE A 30 3.85 13.36 -5.45
CA PHE A 30 2.52 12.82 -5.71
C PHE A 30 1.48 13.54 -4.85
N LEU A 31 0.34 13.84 -5.44
CA LEU A 31 -0.77 14.50 -4.76
C LEU A 31 -1.87 13.48 -4.44
N GLY A 32 -2.20 13.33 -3.16
CA GLY A 32 -3.38 12.58 -2.71
C GLY A 32 -4.37 13.50 -2.01
N VAL A 33 -5.66 13.20 -2.10
CA VAL A 33 -6.74 13.99 -1.47
C VAL A 33 -7.54 13.05 -0.58
N ARG A 34 -7.57 13.31 0.73
CA ARG A 34 -8.18 12.40 1.73
C ARG A 34 -8.60 13.11 2.99
N GLY A 35 -9.71 12.65 3.58
CA GLY A 35 -10.13 13.09 4.92
C GLY A 35 -10.16 14.61 5.02
N GLU A 36 -10.70 15.25 3.97
CA GLU A 36 -10.79 16.71 3.84
C GLU A 36 -9.45 17.47 3.83
N CYS A 37 -8.36 16.75 3.55
CA CYS A 37 -7.02 17.28 3.44
C CYS A 37 -6.39 16.95 2.09
N ILE A 38 -5.46 17.78 1.65
CA ILE A 38 -4.58 17.50 0.52
C ILE A 38 -3.23 17.05 1.09
N ASN A 39 -2.78 15.85 0.69
CA ASN A 39 -1.49 15.30 1.09
C ASN A 39 -0.51 15.34 -0.09
N VAL A 40 0.69 15.86 0.16
CA VAL A 40 1.81 15.81 -0.77
C VAL A 40 2.76 14.71 -0.33
N TYR A 41 3.07 13.77 -1.21
CA TYR A 41 3.90 12.62 -0.92
C TYR A 41 5.27 12.70 -1.59
N TYR A 42 6.29 12.24 -0.86
CA TYR A 42 7.61 11.88 -1.40
C TYR A 42 8.03 10.49 -0.91
N TRP A 43 8.40 9.59 -1.82
CA TRP A 43 8.60 8.15 -1.54
C TRP A 43 7.48 7.50 -0.71
N CYS A 44 6.22 7.83 -1.03
CA CYS A 44 5.01 7.35 -0.38
C CYS A 44 5.03 7.61 1.15
N LYS A 45 5.60 8.76 1.51
CA LYS A 45 5.56 9.39 2.84
C LYS A 45 4.92 10.76 2.69
N SER A 46 3.94 11.06 3.55
CA SER A 46 3.36 12.40 3.61
C SER A 46 4.47 13.39 3.98
N LEU A 47 4.81 14.25 3.02
CA LEU A 47 5.74 15.36 3.14
C LEU A 47 5.02 16.57 3.74
N LEU A 48 3.83 16.87 3.20
CA LEU A 48 2.92 17.92 3.66
C LEU A 48 1.51 17.35 3.77
N GLU A 49 0.78 17.74 4.82
CA GLU A 49 -0.68 17.62 4.90
C GLU A 49 -1.25 19.04 4.97
N ILE A 50 -2.16 19.37 4.06
CA ILE A 50 -2.79 20.68 3.96
C ILE A 50 -4.27 20.53 4.26
N SER A 51 -4.78 21.27 5.24
CA SER A 51 -6.18 21.24 5.65
C SER A 51 -6.76 22.64 5.74
N TYR A 52 -8.02 22.81 5.38
CA TYR A 52 -8.72 24.08 5.57
C TYR A 52 -8.80 24.47 7.04
N VAL A 53 -8.79 25.77 7.28
CA VAL A 53 -9.10 26.41 8.55
C VAL A 53 -10.01 27.61 8.23
N ASP A 54 -10.81 28.00 9.19
CA ASP A 54 -11.70 29.16 9.13
C ASP A 54 -11.04 30.42 8.52
N ASP A 55 -11.87 31.29 7.95
CA ASP A 55 -11.48 32.54 7.31
C ASP A 55 -10.57 32.41 6.07
N ASN A 56 -10.84 31.46 5.18
CA ASN A 56 -10.05 31.24 3.95
C ASN A 56 -8.56 31.02 4.25
N LYS A 57 -8.26 30.30 5.33
CA LYS A 57 -6.90 29.94 5.70
C LYS A 57 -6.71 28.43 5.56
N CYS A 58 -5.46 28.01 5.57
CA CYS A 58 -5.14 26.60 5.70
C CYS A 58 -3.97 26.39 6.63
N ASN A 59 -3.96 25.22 7.24
CA ASN A 59 -2.84 24.69 8.00
C ASN A 59 -2.05 23.74 7.11
N ILE A 60 -0.74 23.85 7.18
CA ILE A 60 0.22 22.96 6.54
C ILE A 60 0.96 22.24 7.65
N LYS A 61 0.77 20.93 7.76
CA LYS A 61 1.46 20.08 8.73
C LYS A 61 2.64 19.38 8.08
N ILE A 62 3.78 19.41 8.76
CA ILE A 62 5.00 18.71 8.38
C ILE A 62 5.46 17.87 9.57
N HIS A 63 5.73 16.59 9.36
CA HIS A 63 6.22 15.74 10.45
C HIS A 63 7.62 16.19 10.89
N LYS A 64 7.76 16.41 12.21
CA LYS A 64 8.98 16.91 12.86
C LYS A 64 10.28 16.21 12.45
N LYS A 65 10.25 14.90 12.17
CA LYS A 65 11.44 14.14 11.74
C LYS A 65 12.04 14.57 10.39
N TYR A 66 11.29 15.28 9.55
CA TYR A 66 11.78 15.81 8.27
C TYR A 66 12.40 17.20 8.37
N VAL A 67 12.32 17.78 9.57
CA VAL A 67 12.63 19.19 9.84
C VAL A 67 13.53 19.33 11.08
N ASP A 68 13.63 18.30 11.93
CA ASP A 68 14.61 18.20 13.00
C ASP A 68 16.03 18.14 12.42
N ASN A 69 16.87 19.10 12.84
CA ASN A 69 18.24 19.37 12.38
C ASN A 69 18.38 20.17 11.08
N THR A 70 17.28 20.70 10.53
CA THR A 70 17.35 21.64 9.41
C THR A 70 16.74 22.97 9.81
N ALA A 71 17.37 24.05 9.38
CA ALA A 71 16.78 25.37 9.42
C ALA A 71 15.69 25.44 8.35
N LEU A 72 14.63 24.63 8.47
CA LEU A 72 13.39 24.98 7.80
C LEU A 72 12.79 26.13 8.56
N CYS A 73 13.01 27.32 7.99
CA CYS A 73 12.54 28.59 8.49
C CYS A 73 13.20 28.97 9.82
N GLY A 74 13.42 30.25 10.09
CA GLY A 74 13.81 30.74 11.42
C GLY A 74 12.74 30.55 12.51
N LEU A 75 11.92 29.49 12.43
CA LEU A 75 10.78 29.20 13.27
C LEU A 75 11.26 28.26 14.40
N LYS A 76 11.18 28.76 15.63
CA LYS A 76 11.64 28.04 16.82
C LYS A 76 10.65 26.94 17.20
N PHE A 77 11.20 25.78 17.52
CA PHE A 77 10.50 24.61 18.03
C PHE A 77 9.95 24.89 19.44
N THR A 78 8.63 24.97 19.59
CA THR A 78 7.97 25.14 20.90
C THR A 78 6.94 24.07 21.22
N GLU A 79 6.54 23.25 20.25
CA GLU A 79 5.48 22.26 20.42
C GLU A 79 6.01 20.87 20.80
N LYS A 80 5.28 20.19 21.69
CA LYS A 80 5.50 18.77 22.05
C LYS A 80 4.91 17.79 21.01
N SER A 81 4.45 18.29 19.87
CA SER A 81 3.82 17.52 18.80
C SER A 81 4.85 16.82 17.90
N ASP A 82 4.45 15.69 17.31
CA ASP A 82 5.21 15.01 16.24
C ASP A 82 5.12 15.76 14.89
N TYR A 83 4.24 16.75 14.81
CA TYR A 83 4.00 17.59 13.63
C TYR A 83 4.23 19.06 13.95
N MET A 84 4.74 19.80 12.98
CA MET A 84 4.78 21.25 12.97
C MET A 84 3.70 21.79 12.05
N THR A 85 2.98 22.80 12.51
CA THR A 85 1.86 23.42 11.78
C THR A 85 2.26 24.82 11.34
N PHE A 86 2.04 25.12 10.06
CA PHE A 86 2.32 26.43 9.46
C PHE A 86 1.06 26.95 8.77
N SER A 87 0.92 28.26 8.66
CA SER A 87 -0.07 28.85 7.76
C SER A 87 0.54 29.03 6.37
N LEU A 88 -0.29 28.93 5.32
CA LEU A 88 0.15 29.29 3.98
C LEU A 88 0.37 30.81 3.89
N SER A 89 1.63 31.23 3.80
CA SER A 89 2.05 32.64 3.66
C SER A 89 3.22 32.76 2.68
N ASP A 90 3.58 33.98 2.28
CA ASP A 90 4.73 34.19 1.38
C ASP A 90 6.04 33.75 2.04
N GLU A 91 6.16 33.93 3.36
CA GLU A 91 7.30 33.45 4.15
C GLU A 91 7.39 31.92 4.11
N PHE A 92 6.25 31.23 4.25
CA PHE A 92 6.20 29.78 4.14
C PHE A 92 6.60 29.32 2.74
N ILE A 93 6.02 29.90 1.68
CA ILE A 93 6.29 29.52 0.28
C ILE A 93 7.77 29.71 -0.05
N LYS A 94 8.35 30.86 0.33
CA LYS A 94 9.78 31.15 0.14
C LYS A 94 10.67 30.17 0.89
N ALA A 95 10.29 29.79 2.11
CA ALA A 95 11.09 28.87 2.89
C ALA A 95 10.97 27.42 2.43
N PHE A 96 9.78 26.99 1.99
CA PHE A 96 9.55 25.68 1.38
C PHE A 96 10.40 25.53 0.11
N SER A 97 10.30 26.49 -0.81
CA SER A 97 11.06 26.45 -2.07
C SER A 97 12.58 26.43 -1.84
N GLY A 98 13.08 27.27 -0.92
CA GLY A 98 14.50 27.29 -0.56
C GLY A 98 15.00 26.02 0.14
N SER A 99 14.10 25.27 0.80
CA SER A 99 14.46 24.12 1.62
C SER A 99 14.02 22.77 1.04
N TYR A 100 13.39 22.74 -0.13
CA TYR A 100 12.83 21.52 -0.72
C TYR A 100 13.85 20.39 -0.85
N LYS A 101 15.05 20.67 -1.38
CA LYS A 101 16.12 19.67 -1.52
C LYS A 101 16.54 19.06 -0.18
N VAL A 102 16.51 19.88 0.87
CA VAL A 102 16.86 19.46 2.23
C VAL A 102 15.74 18.62 2.85
N LEU A 103 14.48 19.03 2.71
CA LEU A 103 13.31 18.24 3.10
C LEU A 103 13.33 16.86 2.45
N LYS A 104 13.55 16.83 1.13
CA LYS A 104 13.67 15.61 0.34
C LYS A 104 14.73 14.68 0.91
N ALA A 105 15.97 15.17 1.08
CA ALA A 105 17.06 14.39 1.65
C ALA A 105 16.74 13.87 3.06
N ASN A 106 16.02 14.64 3.88
CA ASN A 106 15.61 14.20 5.21
C ASN A 106 14.60 13.05 5.15
N VAL A 107 13.64 13.06 4.21
CA VAL A 107 12.72 11.94 3.99
C VAL A 107 13.51 10.68 3.59
N GLU A 108 14.47 10.81 2.68
CA GLU A 108 15.32 9.70 2.23
C GLU A 108 16.17 9.14 3.37
N ASN A 109 16.84 9.99 4.14
CA ASN A 109 17.65 9.60 5.30
C ASN A 109 16.81 8.95 6.39
N ALA A 110 15.63 9.50 6.69
CA ALA A 110 14.68 8.93 7.63
C ALA A 110 14.20 7.55 7.18
N ALA A 111 14.01 7.35 5.87
CA ALA A 111 13.70 6.04 5.31
C ALA A 111 14.88 5.07 5.49
N LEU A 112 16.09 5.47 5.11
CA LEU A 112 17.30 4.63 5.13
C LEU A 112 17.85 4.36 6.54
N LYS A 113 17.28 4.95 7.60
CA LYS A 113 17.76 4.86 9.00
C LYS A 113 19.25 5.18 9.15
N ILE A 114 19.80 6.04 8.31
CA ILE A 114 21.17 6.52 8.47
C ILE A 114 21.14 7.50 9.64
N LYS A 115 21.48 7.04 10.84
CA LYS A 115 21.79 7.98 11.93
C LYS A 115 23.10 8.67 11.55
N PRO A 116 23.17 10.02 11.51
CA PRO A 116 24.46 10.69 11.39
C PRO A 116 25.34 10.22 12.56
N ILE A 117 26.50 9.65 12.24
CA ILE A 117 27.48 9.26 13.25
C ILE A 117 28.19 10.56 13.69
N PRO A 118 28.05 11.02 14.94
CA PRO A 118 28.94 12.06 15.43
C PRO A 118 30.34 11.47 15.52
N VAL A 119 31.24 11.90 14.65
CA VAL A 119 32.66 11.50 14.69
C VAL A 119 33.28 12.14 15.93
N LYS A 120 33.28 11.42 17.06
CA LYS A 120 34.18 11.73 18.18
C LYS A 120 35.54 11.13 17.87
N ILE A 121 36.48 11.97 17.45
CA ILE A 121 37.89 11.59 17.36
C ILE A 121 38.46 11.60 18.79
N GLU A 122 38.45 10.46 19.47
CA GLU A 122 39.25 10.26 20.67
C GLU A 122 40.66 9.81 20.28
N ASN A 123 41.63 10.72 20.37
CA ASN A 123 43.05 10.40 20.24
C ASN A 123 43.53 9.56 21.43
N LYS A 124 43.36 8.23 21.38
CA LYS A 124 44.00 7.33 22.35
C LYS A 124 45.45 7.04 21.94
N LYS A 125 46.41 7.63 22.66
CA LYS A 125 47.83 7.25 22.64
C LYS A 125 47.98 5.81 23.14
N PHE A 126 48.49 4.91 22.31
CA PHE A 126 48.88 3.56 22.74
C PHE A 126 50.38 3.49 23.05
N ARG A 127 50.70 2.96 24.23
CA ARG A 127 52.05 2.70 24.72
C ARG A 127 52.45 1.29 24.32
N ILE A 128 53.54 1.14 23.58
CA ILE A 128 54.06 -0.15 23.12
C ILE A 128 54.84 -0.82 24.25
N LYS A 129 54.50 -2.07 24.60
CA LYS A 129 55.41 -2.99 25.28
C LYS A 129 55.56 -4.24 24.41
N SER A 130 56.82 -4.49 24.04
CA SER A 130 57.41 -5.70 23.44
C SER A 130 56.51 -6.92 23.20
N GLY A 131 56.50 -7.39 21.94
CA GLY A 131 56.09 -8.75 21.57
C GLY A 131 55.16 -8.82 20.37
N GLU A 132 55.71 -9.13 19.20
CA GLU A 132 55.07 -9.62 17.96
C GLU A 132 53.88 -8.85 17.38
N VAL A 133 54.15 -8.14 16.27
CA VAL A 133 53.13 -7.52 15.42
C VAL A 133 52.56 -8.57 14.46
N LYS A 134 51.35 -9.08 14.72
CA LYS A 134 50.50 -9.67 13.67
C LYS A 134 49.70 -8.55 13.01
N ILE A 135 50.11 -8.14 11.82
CA ILE A 135 49.32 -7.23 10.97
C ILE A 135 48.18 -8.06 10.37
N ALA A 136 47.03 -8.08 11.04
CA ALA A 136 45.79 -8.43 10.38
C ALA A 136 45.33 -7.21 9.57
N ASN A 137 45.52 -7.27 8.24
CA ASN A 137 44.88 -6.34 7.32
C ASN A 137 43.36 -6.53 7.42
N LYS A 138 42.72 -5.85 8.38
CA LYS A 138 41.27 -5.64 8.33
C LYS A 138 41.00 -4.75 7.12
N LYS A 139 40.56 -5.37 6.02
CA LYS A 139 39.83 -4.66 4.96
C LYS A 139 38.77 -3.79 5.66
N PRO A 140 38.63 -2.50 5.28
CA PRO A 140 37.52 -1.71 5.78
C PRO A 140 36.23 -2.42 5.37
N GLU A 141 35.50 -2.97 6.33
CA GLU A 141 34.13 -3.42 6.13
C GLU A 141 33.30 -2.17 5.82
N THR A 142 33.09 -1.90 4.54
CA THR A 142 31.95 -1.11 4.09
C THR A 142 30.71 -1.83 4.58
N LYS A 143 30.14 -1.39 5.70
CA LYS A 143 28.79 -1.80 6.11
C LYS A 143 27.85 -1.34 5.02
N SER A 144 27.45 -2.26 4.14
CA SER A 144 26.37 -2.05 3.18
C SER A 144 25.15 -1.58 3.96
N VAL A 145 24.62 -0.40 3.60
CA VAL A 145 23.35 0.08 4.15
C VAL A 145 22.27 -0.87 3.64
N GLU A 146 21.82 -1.80 4.47
CA GLU A 146 20.75 -2.73 4.12
C GLU A 146 19.43 -1.96 4.08
N VAL A 147 18.97 -1.63 2.87
CA VAL A 147 17.68 -0.95 2.67
C VAL A 147 16.57 -1.94 2.94
N LYS A 148 15.65 -1.60 3.85
CA LYS A 148 14.51 -2.47 4.15
C LYS A 148 13.57 -2.57 2.94
N VAL A 149 13.16 -3.79 2.60
CA VAL A 149 12.19 -4.10 1.52
C VAL A 149 10.97 -3.16 1.50
N GLY A 150 10.35 -2.88 2.66
CA GLY A 150 9.17 -2.01 2.72
C GLY A 150 9.44 -0.52 2.39
N ILE A 151 10.70 -0.07 2.41
CA ILE A 151 11.08 1.27 1.93
C ILE A 151 11.11 1.28 0.40
N LEU A 152 11.67 0.21 -0.20
CA LEU A 152 11.75 0.08 -1.64
C LEU A 152 10.33 -0.06 -2.24
N GLU A 153 9.47 -0.87 -1.63
CA GLU A 153 8.04 -0.98 -2.00
C GLU A 153 7.39 0.40 -2.11
N LYS A 154 7.50 1.22 -1.05
CA LYS A 154 6.99 2.60 -1.02
C LYS A 154 7.61 3.54 -2.05
N LYS A 155 8.93 3.43 -2.27
CA LYS A 155 9.62 4.21 -3.30
C LYS A 155 9.06 3.86 -4.69
N PHE A 156 8.95 2.58 -5.02
CA PHE A 156 8.46 2.13 -6.32
C PHE A 156 6.98 2.45 -6.54
N GLN A 157 6.12 2.34 -5.52
CA GLN A 157 4.73 2.80 -5.58
C GLN A 157 4.64 4.25 -6.10
N GLN A 158 5.39 5.17 -5.51
CA GLN A 158 5.36 6.57 -5.94
C GLN A 158 6.03 6.78 -7.30
N VAL A 159 7.16 6.12 -7.58
CA VAL A 159 7.82 6.24 -8.89
C VAL A 159 6.89 5.81 -10.01
N ILE A 160 6.17 4.70 -9.85
CA ILE A 160 5.19 4.22 -10.83
C ILE A 160 4.06 5.24 -10.99
N ALA A 161 3.48 5.72 -9.88
CA ALA A 161 2.40 6.70 -9.93
C ALA A 161 2.79 7.97 -10.70
N CYS A 162 3.90 8.60 -10.31
CA CYS A 162 4.38 9.83 -10.95
C CYS A 162 4.73 9.62 -12.43
N ASN A 163 5.38 8.50 -12.77
CA ASN A 163 5.75 8.20 -14.16
C ASN A 163 4.51 7.92 -15.02
N ASN A 164 3.53 7.17 -14.52
CA ASN A 164 2.30 6.87 -15.28
C ASN A 164 1.44 8.13 -15.46
N ASN A 165 1.33 8.96 -14.43
CA ASN A 165 0.57 10.20 -14.51
C ASN A 165 1.17 11.16 -15.54
N SER A 166 2.50 11.28 -15.57
CA SER A 166 3.20 12.16 -16.52
C SER A 166 3.46 11.55 -17.90
N ASN A 167 3.13 10.27 -18.10
CA ASN A 167 3.23 9.64 -19.41
C ASN A 167 1.89 9.73 -20.16
N LYS A 168 1.84 10.51 -21.23
CA LYS A 168 0.68 10.62 -22.12
C LYS A 168 0.30 9.28 -22.78
N ASP A 169 1.27 8.38 -22.99
CA ASP A 169 1.10 7.11 -23.69
C ASP A 169 0.77 5.97 -22.71
N SER A 170 0.65 6.26 -21.40
CA SER A 170 0.17 5.30 -20.40
C SER A 170 -1.34 5.15 -20.49
N ASP A 171 -1.86 3.93 -20.53
CA ASP A 171 -3.31 3.67 -20.46
C ASP A 171 -3.91 3.96 -19.09
N TRP A 172 -3.08 4.16 -18.05
CA TRP A 172 -3.53 4.30 -16.67
C TRP A 172 -3.08 5.60 -16.02
N TYR A 173 -3.96 6.17 -15.21
CA TYR A 173 -3.70 7.30 -14.33
C TYR A 173 -3.82 6.85 -12.86
N CYS A 174 -2.83 7.17 -12.04
CA CYS A 174 -2.82 6.91 -10.61
C CYS A 174 -3.58 8.01 -9.85
N ILE A 175 -4.75 7.63 -9.32
CA ILE A 175 -5.62 8.49 -8.53
C ILE A 175 -5.00 8.71 -7.15
N ASP A 176 -4.62 7.62 -6.47
CA ASP A 176 -4.21 7.68 -5.06
C ASP A 176 -3.20 6.59 -4.67
N LEU A 177 -2.43 6.85 -3.61
CA LEU A 177 -1.38 5.97 -3.05
C LEU A 177 -1.64 5.64 -1.59
N GLU A 178 -1.64 4.36 -1.23
CA GLU A 178 -1.91 3.84 0.11
C GLU A 178 -3.36 4.04 0.55
N TYR A 179 -4.31 3.91 -0.37
CA TYR A 179 -5.74 4.14 -0.20
C TYR A 179 -6.32 3.42 1.01
N GLN A 180 -7.04 4.19 1.82
CA GLN A 180 -7.79 3.72 2.98
C GLN A 180 -8.98 4.66 3.14
N SER A 181 -10.15 4.20 2.76
CA SER A 181 -11.37 4.96 2.99
C SER A 181 -11.84 4.86 4.44
N GLU A 182 -12.45 5.93 4.90
CA GLU A 182 -12.94 6.08 6.26
C GLU A 182 -14.05 5.05 6.53
N GLY A 183 -13.93 4.31 7.62
CA GLY A 183 -14.89 3.26 7.96
C GLY A 183 -14.70 1.93 7.23
N ILE A 184 -13.69 1.79 6.34
CA ILE A 184 -13.36 0.50 5.73
C ILE A 184 -12.46 -0.33 6.66
N PRO A 185 -12.90 -1.51 7.16
CA PRO A 185 -12.14 -2.30 8.13
C PRO A 185 -11.15 -3.29 7.50
N PHE A 186 -10.77 -3.11 6.23
CA PHE A 186 -10.00 -4.10 5.44
C PHE A 186 -8.53 -3.68 5.22
N GLY A 187 -8.03 -2.74 6.02
CA GLY A 187 -6.65 -2.26 5.90
C GLY A 187 -6.44 -1.37 4.68
N ARG A 188 -5.21 -1.33 4.19
CA ARG A 188 -4.73 -0.31 3.26
C ARG A 188 -4.35 -0.91 1.91
N LEU A 189 -4.92 -0.35 0.86
CA LEU A 189 -4.67 -0.70 -0.54
C LEU A 189 -3.50 0.12 -1.06
N ASP A 190 -2.61 -0.44 -1.87
CA ASP A 190 -1.33 0.25 -2.16
C ASP A 190 -1.49 1.36 -3.20
N MET A 191 -2.30 1.14 -4.25
CA MET A 191 -2.58 2.14 -5.27
C MET A 191 -4.01 2.01 -5.80
N VAL A 192 -4.61 3.13 -6.18
CA VAL A 192 -5.86 3.18 -6.95
C VAL A 192 -5.56 3.89 -8.27
N ILE A 193 -5.91 3.25 -9.37
CA ILE A 193 -5.71 3.77 -10.72
C ILE A 193 -7.03 3.75 -11.51
N ILE A 194 -7.13 4.59 -12.53
CA ILE A 194 -8.21 4.62 -13.50
C ILE A 194 -7.64 4.55 -14.92
N SER A 195 -8.34 3.88 -15.83
CA SER A 195 -7.96 3.90 -17.24
C SER A 195 -8.12 5.32 -17.80
N LYS A 196 -7.20 5.76 -18.66
CA LYS A 196 -7.30 7.05 -19.35
C LYS A 196 -8.27 6.97 -20.52
N ASN A 197 -8.46 5.79 -21.09
CA ASN A 197 -9.40 5.53 -22.18
C ASN A 197 -10.47 4.53 -21.72
N ARG A 198 -11.58 4.47 -22.46
CA ARG A 198 -12.60 3.46 -22.24
C ARG A 198 -12.14 2.10 -22.74
N HIS A 199 -12.49 1.08 -21.97
CA HIS A 199 -12.42 -0.32 -22.35
C HIS A 199 -13.84 -0.85 -22.36
N ASN A 200 -14.32 -1.34 -23.51
CA ASN A 200 -15.70 -1.78 -23.70
C ASN A 200 -16.75 -0.73 -23.30
N GLY A 201 -16.50 0.53 -23.67
CA GLY A 201 -17.46 1.62 -23.42
C GLY A 201 -17.50 2.14 -21.98
N LYS A 202 -16.66 1.64 -21.07
CA LYS A 202 -16.54 2.16 -19.69
C LYS A 202 -15.09 2.42 -19.31
N TYR A 203 -14.87 3.34 -18.39
CA TYR A 203 -13.58 3.48 -17.71
C TYR A 203 -13.42 2.39 -16.66
N GLN A 204 -12.19 1.94 -16.43
CA GLN A 204 -11.90 0.89 -15.46
C GLN A 204 -11.17 1.47 -14.27
N ILE A 205 -11.59 1.12 -13.06
CA ILE A 205 -10.81 1.37 -11.84
C ILE A 205 -10.07 0.08 -11.48
N ALA A 206 -8.79 0.21 -11.18
CA ALA A 206 -7.99 -0.89 -10.68
C ALA A 206 -7.33 -0.56 -9.34
N ILE A 207 -7.28 -1.56 -8.46
CA ILE A 207 -6.64 -1.48 -7.16
C ILE A 207 -5.38 -2.32 -7.18
N ILE A 208 -4.22 -1.69 -7.04
CA ILE A 208 -2.94 -2.38 -7.09
C ILE A 208 -2.48 -2.74 -5.68
N LYS A 209 -2.04 -3.99 -5.51
CA LYS A 209 -1.12 -4.43 -4.47
C LYS A 209 0.27 -4.53 -5.06
N LEU A 210 1.19 -3.74 -4.52
CA LEU A 210 2.56 -3.72 -4.99
C LEU A 210 3.47 -4.47 -4.02
N LYS A 211 4.33 -5.33 -4.53
CA LYS A 211 5.34 -6.05 -3.76
C LYS A 211 6.73 -5.83 -4.31
N TYR A 212 7.65 -5.46 -3.43
CA TYR A 212 9.07 -5.38 -3.79
C TYR A 212 9.73 -6.76 -3.69
N SER A 213 10.17 -7.24 -4.85
CA SER A 213 10.85 -8.50 -5.09
C SER A 213 10.00 -9.74 -4.80
N TRP A 214 10.31 -10.85 -5.48
CA TRP A 214 9.56 -12.11 -5.35
C TRP A 214 9.58 -12.65 -3.90
N GLN A 215 10.60 -12.29 -3.11
CA GLN A 215 10.74 -12.66 -1.71
C GLN A 215 9.66 -12.04 -0.82
N ALA A 216 9.00 -10.96 -1.23
CA ALA A 216 7.87 -10.41 -0.48
C ALA A 216 6.67 -11.39 -0.45
N TYR A 217 6.60 -12.29 -1.42
CA TYR A 217 5.63 -13.38 -1.42
C TYR A 217 6.03 -14.52 -0.50
N LYS A 218 7.34 -14.74 -0.21
CA LYS A 218 7.85 -15.74 0.75
C LYS A 218 7.25 -15.50 2.12
N SER A 219 6.05 -16.06 2.32
CA SER A 219 5.15 -15.88 3.44
C SER A 219 5.90 -15.40 4.69
N GLY A 220 5.83 -14.10 4.95
CA GLY A 220 6.19 -13.52 6.23
C GLY A 220 5.19 -14.02 7.26
N TYR A 221 5.27 -15.31 7.59
CA TYR A 221 4.62 -15.86 8.75
C TYR A 221 5.10 -14.98 9.90
N ARG A 222 4.15 -14.47 10.67
CA ARG A 222 4.41 -14.28 12.09
C ARG A 222 4.62 -15.70 12.64
N LYS A 223 5.80 -16.30 12.37
CA LYS A 223 6.23 -17.67 12.76
C LYS A 223 5.99 -17.93 14.25
N ASN A 224 5.79 -16.87 15.02
CA ASN A 224 5.75 -16.88 16.46
C ASN A 224 4.35 -16.69 17.04
N LEU A 225 3.34 -16.15 16.32
CA LEU A 225 2.15 -15.65 17.04
C LEU A 225 1.20 -16.73 17.56
N TYR A 226 1.12 -17.90 16.94
CA TYR A 226 0.27 -19.00 17.45
C TYR A 226 0.96 -20.36 17.48
N ASN A 227 2.26 -20.39 17.17
CA ASN A 227 3.13 -21.56 17.40
C ASN A 227 3.95 -21.40 18.69
N ASP A 228 4.08 -20.18 19.24
CA ASP A 228 4.68 -19.97 20.55
C ASP A 228 3.65 -20.27 21.65
N LYS A 229 3.99 -21.17 22.57
CA LYS A 229 3.18 -21.54 23.74
C LYS A 229 2.78 -20.34 24.59
N LYS A 230 3.50 -19.21 24.50
CA LYS A 230 3.28 -17.99 25.27
C LYS A 230 2.19 -17.06 24.72
N ASN A 231 1.76 -17.24 23.48
CA ASN A 231 0.78 -16.34 22.87
C ASN A 231 -0.66 -16.79 23.16
N LYS A 232 -1.32 -16.03 24.03
CA LYS A 232 -2.71 -16.22 24.43
C LYS A 232 -3.65 -15.72 23.34
N GLY A 233 -4.67 -16.50 22.98
CA GLY A 233 -5.71 -16.07 22.03
C GLY A 233 -6.35 -17.21 21.24
N TYR A 234 -7.26 -16.83 20.36
CA TYR A 234 -7.96 -17.72 19.45
C TYR A 234 -7.23 -17.85 18.11
N TYR A 235 -7.23 -19.05 17.55
CA TYR A 235 -6.71 -19.31 16.21
C TYR A 235 -7.47 -20.45 15.55
N ILE A 236 -7.59 -20.40 14.23
CA ILE A 236 -8.04 -21.52 13.42
C ILE A 236 -6.84 -22.31 12.92
N GLN A 237 -6.99 -23.63 12.80
CA GLN A 237 -5.96 -24.52 12.28
C GLN A 237 -6.54 -25.44 11.22
N ALA A 238 -5.84 -25.54 10.11
CA ALA A 238 -6.20 -26.39 8.99
C ALA A 238 -6.07 -27.87 9.34
N GLU A 239 -6.97 -28.69 8.81
CA GLU A 239 -6.93 -30.14 8.99
C GLU A 239 -5.79 -30.75 8.17
N THR A 240 -5.73 -30.43 6.87
CA THR A 240 -4.81 -31.10 5.93
C THR A 240 -3.66 -30.20 5.45
N LEU A 241 -3.88 -28.89 5.40
CA LEU A 241 -2.94 -27.92 4.85
C LEU A 241 -1.77 -27.65 5.79
N LYS A 242 -0.54 -27.76 5.26
CA LYS A 242 0.72 -27.64 6.01
C LYS A 242 1.63 -26.50 5.53
N THR A 243 2.59 -26.11 6.38
CA THR A 243 3.63 -25.11 6.07
C THR A 243 4.75 -25.69 5.18
N LYS A 244 5.58 -24.80 4.58
CA LYS A 244 6.90 -25.22 4.05
C LYS A 244 7.67 -25.90 5.17
N LYS A 245 8.43 -26.93 4.80
CA LYS A 245 9.43 -27.50 5.69
C LYS A 245 10.36 -26.39 6.18
N ASN A 246 10.59 -26.33 7.48
CA ASN A 246 11.56 -25.40 8.05
C ASN A 246 12.99 -25.93 7.83
N ALA A 247 14.00 -25.21 8.34
CA ALA A 247 15.41 -25.63 8.21
C ALA A 247 15.70 -26.98 8.89
N GLN A 248 14.80 -27.47 9.74
CA GLN A 248 14.87 -28.75 10.43
C GLN A 248 14.00 -29.82 9.76
N ASP A 249 13.54 -29.58 8.52
CA ASP A 249 12.66 -30.48 7.74
C ASP A 249 11.26 -30.70 8.35
N ILE A 250 10.85 -29.90 9.33
CA ILE A 250 9.56 -30.03 10.02
C ILE A 250 8.48 -29.21 9.31
N GLN A 251 7.29 -29.80 9.14
CA GLN A 251 6.07 -29.11 8.73
C GLN A 251 5.10 -28.97 9.90
N HIS A 252 4.34 -27.87 9.91
CA HIS A 252 3.24 -27.65 10.84
C HIS A 252 1.94 -27.49 10.08
N GLN A 253 0.80 -27.82 10.69
CA GLN A 253 -0.50 -27.44 10.17
C GLN A 253 -0.60 -25.91 10.07
N ARG A 254 -1.30 -25.42 9.05
CA ARG A 254 -1.55 -23.99 8.90
C ARG A 254 -2.40 -23.47 10.03
N ARG A 255 -2.09 -22.26 10.48
CA ARG A 255 -2.84 -21.54 11.51
C ARG A 255 -3.02 -20.07 11.12
N PHE A 256 -4.18 -19.52 11.44
CA PHE A 256 -4.47 -18.09 11.37
C PHE A 256 -5.08 -17.61 12.68
N GLY A 257 -4.76 -16.38 13.09
CA GLY A 257 -5.41 -15.77 14.25
C GLY A 257 -6.87 -15.47 13.96
N CYS A 258 -7.69 -15.38 14.98
CA CYS A 258 -9.06 -14.91 14.84
C CYS A 258 -9.56 -14.25 16.14
N LYS A 259 -10.62 -13.47 16.03
CA LYS A 259 -11.41 -13.00 17.18
C LYS A 259 -12.67 -13.82 17.28
N TYR A 260 -12.94 -14.34 18.48
CA TYR A 260 -14.10 -15.17 18.77
C TYR A 260 -14.96 -14.48 19.83
N ASP A 261 -16.25 -14.32 19.53
CA ASP A 261 -17.23 -13.87 20.51
C ASP A 261 -17.78 -15.10 21.24
N GLU A 262 -17.33 -15.31 22.48
CA GLU A 262 -17.74 -16.45 23.31
C GLU A 262 -19.24 -16.46 23.62
N LYS A 263 -19.89 -15.28 23.69
CA LYS A 263 -21.31 -15.17 24.00
C LYS A 263 -22.15 -15.58 22.79
N LYS A 264 -21.78 -15.08 21.61
CA LYS A 264 -22.45 -15.41 20.34
C LYS A 264 -22.00 -16.74 19.75
N LYS A 265 -20.93 -17.34 20.29
CA LYS A 265 -20.28 -18.55 19.82
C LYS A 265 -19.87 -18.49 18.34
N GLN A 266 -19.37 -17.36 17.90
CA GLN A 266 -19.02 -17.13 16.49
C GLN A 266 -17.67 -16.44 16.34
N ILE A 267 -16.99 -16.72 15.22
CA ILE A 267 -15.83 -15.93 14.80
C ILE A 267 -16.34 -14.59 14.27
N VAL A 268 -15.77 -13.50 14.76
CA VAL A 268 -16.14 -12.13 14.35
C VAL A 268 -15.09 -11.46 13.48
N ASP A 269 -13.87 -12.01 13.43
CA ASP A 269 -12.79 -11.46 12.62
C ASP A 269 -11.70 -12.52 12.38
N TYR A 270 -11.11 -12.52 11.19
CA TYR A 270 -10.00 -13.41 10.82
C TYR A 270 -8.73 -12.59 10.61
N GLU A 271 -7.61 -13.06 11.17
CA GLU A 271 -6.32 -12.37 11.11
C GLU A 271 -5.34 -13.14 10.20
N PHE A 272 -5.53 -13.02 8.88
CA PHE A 272 -4.68 -13.64 7.87
C PHE A 272 -3.29 -12.94 7.71
N GLY A 273 -3.08 -11.80 8.35
CA GLY A 273 -1.81 -11.06 8.39
C GLY A 273 -1.53 -10.23 7.14
N SER A 274 -0.30 -9.71 7.00
CA SER A 274 0.11 -8.82 5.89
C SER A 274 0.67 -9.57 4.66
N GLY A 275 0.53 -10.89 4.64
CA GLY A 275 0.93 -11.75 3.52
C GLY A 275 -0.11 -11.77 2.41
N ILE A 276 0.17 -12.55 1.35
CA ILE A 276 -0.70 -12.63 0.17
C ILE A 276 -2.14 -13.02 0.51
N VAL A 277 -2.34 -14.05 1.35
CA VAL A 277 -3.68 -14.49 1.81
C VAL A 277 -4.45 -13.36 2.48
N GLY A 278 -3.79 -12.58 3.34
CA GLY A 278 -4.43 -11.43 3.98
C GLY A 278 -4.75 -10.30 3.01
N ASN A 279 -3.92 -10.07 2.00
CA ASN A 279 -4.25 -9.11 0.94
C ASN A 279 -5.48 -9.58 0.16
N PHE A 280 -5.51 -10.85 -0.28
CA PHE A 280 -6.67 -11.43 -0.97
C PHE A 280 -7.93 -11.40 -0.10
N HIS A 281 -7.82 -11.64 1.21
CA HIS A 281 -8.94 -11.50 2.14
C HIS A 281 -9.45 -10.06 2.23
N ASN A 282 -8.55 -9.09 2.30
CA ASN A 282 -8.93 -7.69 2.32
C ASN A 282 -9.60 -7.26 1.01
N TYR A 283 -9.12 -7.76 -0.13
CA TYR A 283 -9.75 -7.56 -1.43
C TYR A 283 -11.13 -8.21 -1.50
N SER A 284 -11.27 -9.47 -1.11
CA SER A 284 -12.58 -10.14 -1.14
C SER A 284 -13.60 -9.38 -0.28
N LYS A 285 -13.20 -8.91 0.90
CA LYS A 285 -14.08 -8.07 1.72
C LYS A 285 -14.41 -6.74 1.06
N PHE A 286 -13.44 -6.06 0.49
CA PHE A 286 -13.66 -4.78 -0.20
C PHE A 286 -14.67 -4.94 -1.35
N LEU A 287 -14.59 -6.02 -2.11
CA LEU A 287 -15.37 -6.24 -3.32
C LEU A 287 -16.76 -6.80 -3.07
N PHE A 288 -16.89 -7.72 -2.12
CA PHE A 288 -18.09 -8.54 -2.00
C PHE A 288 -18.86 -8.33 -0.70
N THR A 289 -18.31 -7.59 0.27
CA THR A 289 -19.09 -7.23 1.47
C THR A 289 -20.19 -6.24 1.08
N ASP A 290 -21.38 -6.42 1.67
CA ASP A 290 -22.54 -5.55 1.48
C ASP A 290 -22.86 -5.28 -0.01
N ASN A 291 -22.79 -6.31 -0.85
CA ASN A 291 -23.08 -6.23 -2.29
C ASN A 291 -22.24 -5.18 -3.03
N GLY A 292 -20.94 -5.07 -2.70
CA GLY A 292 -20.01 -4.18 -3.40
C GLY A 292 -20.11 -2.71 -3.02
N LYS A 293 -20.79 -2.39 -1.90
CA LYS A 293 -20.93 -1.04 -1.36
C LYS A 293 -19.62 -0.25 -1.32
N TYR A 294 -18.52 -0.88 -0.91
CA TYR A 294 -17.23 -0.20 -0.80
C TYR A 294 -16.60 0.15 -2.14
N TYR A 295 -16.88 -0.62 -3.19
CA TYR A 295 -16.45 -0.25 -4.53
C TYR A 295 -17.24 0.94 -5.06
N HIS A 296 -18.56 0.98 -4.81
CA HIS A 296 -19.37 2.15 -5.14
C HIS A 296 -18.85 3.42 -4.45
N GLN A 297 -18.57 3.33 -3.14
CA GLN A 297 -17.95 4.42 -2.38
C GLN A 297 -16.58 4.83 -2.95
N LEU A 298 -15.76 3.88 -3.41
CA LEU A 298 -14.50 4.20 -4.09
C LEU A 298 -14.73 4.99 -5.37
N LYS A 299 -15.79 4.73 -6.15
CA LYS A 299 -16.10 5.51 -7.36
C LYS A 299 -16.41 6.97 -7.02
N GLU A 300 -17.22 7.20 -5.98
CA GLU A 300 -17.53 8.55 -5.46
C GLU A 300 -16.24 9.28 -5.02
N GLU A 301 -15.40 8.60 -4.23
CA GLU A 301 -14.14 9.17 -3.76
C GLU A 301 -13.14 9.43 -4.91
N CYS A 302 -13.11 8.57 -5.93
CA CYS A 302 -12.30 8.79 -7.13
C CYS A 302 -12.73 10.07 -7.87
N TYR A 303 -14.03 10.30 -8.01
CA TYR A 303 -14.56 11.54 -8.58
C TYR A 303 -14.08 12.75 -7.77
N ASP A 304 -14.24 12.73 -6.44
CA ASP A 304 -13.85 13.85 -5.57
C ASP A 304 -12.34 14.14 -5.66
N ILE A 305 -11.51 13.10 -5.67
CA ILE A 305 -10.05 13.21 -5.79
C ILE A 305 -9.68 13.81 -7.15
N LEU A 306 -10.20 13.25 -8.25
CA LEU A 306 -9.90 13.69 -9.61
C LEU A 306 -10.37 15.11 -9.87
N ARG A 307 -11.58 15.46 -9.42
CA ARG A 307 -12.13 16.82 -9.52
C ARG A 307 -11.27 17.82 -8.74
N THR A 308 -10.83 17.46 -7.54
CA THR A 308 -9.91 18.29 -6.75
C THR A 308 -8.58 18.48 -7.48
N LYS A 309 -8.03 17.42 -8.07
CA LYS A 309 -6.80 17.49 -8.88
C LYS A 309 -6.98 18.38 -10.11
N ASN A 310 -8.15 18.33 -10.77
CA ASN A 310 -8.46 19.19 -11.90
C ASN A 310 -8.48 20.67 -11.47
N LYS A 311 -9.21 21.00 -10.39
CA LYS A 311 -9.28 22.36 -9.84
C LYS A 311 -7.92 22.92 -9.40
N LEU A 312 -6.97 22.06 -9.02
CA LEU A 312 -5.60 22.47 -8.70
C LEU A 312 -4.70 22.62 -9.95
N GLY A 313 -5.19 22.26 -11.14
CA GLY A 313 -4.46 22.32 -12.41
C GLY A 313 -3.47 21.19 -12.63
N CYS A 314 -3.71 20.01 -12.05
CA CYS A 314 -2.81 18.85 -12.25
C CYS A 314 -2.74 18.48 -13.73
N PHE A 315 -3.88 18.48 -14.42
CA PHE A 315 -4.03 18.02 -15.80
C PHE A 315 -3.64 19.06 -16.86
N GLU A 316 -3.34 20.29 -16.44
CA GLU A 316 -2.90 21.39 -17.32
C GLU A 316 -1.39 21.39 -17.56
N THR A 317 -0.63 20.65 -16.75
CA THR A 317 0.82 20.83 -16.62
C THR A 317 1.59 19.51 -16.74
N ASN A 318 1.54 18.67 -15.71
CA ASN A 318 2.41 17.49 -15.60
C ASN A 318 1.65 16.16 -15.65
N ASP A 319 0.37 16.14 -15.25
CA ASP A 319 -0.43 14.93 -15.28
C ASP A 319 -1.25 14.85 -16.58
N HIS A 320 -1.47 13.65 -17.09
CA HIS A 320 -2.23 13.41 -18.31
C HIS A 320 -3.37 12.42 -18.07
N ILE A 321 -4.58 12.82 -18.43
CA ILE A 321 -5.77 11.98 -18.62
C ILE A 321 -6.40 12.34 -19.99
N SER A 322 -7.36 11.55 -20.48
CA SER A 322 -8.02 11.86 -21.75
C SER A 322 -8.92 13.09 -21.63
N GLU A 323 -9.13 13.77 -22.77
CA GLU A 323 -10.08 14.87 -22.89
C GLU A 323 -11.51 14.41 -22.54
N GLU A 324 -11.89 13.22 -23.00
CA GLU A 324 -13.20 12.64 -22.68
C GLU A 324 -13.39 12.41 -21.17
N LEU A 325 -12.37 11.92 -20.45
CA LEU A 325 -12.47 11.74 -19.00
C LEU A 325 -12.56 13.08 -18.27
N LEU A 326 -11.88 14.12 -18.77
CA LEU A 326 -12.02 15.49 -18.24
C LEU A 326 -13.43 16.04 -18.42
N GLU A 327 -14.04 15.84 -19.60
CA GLU A 327 -15.41 16.28 -19.86
C GLU A 327 -16.41 15.64 -18.90
N ILE A 328 -16.26 14.34 -18.64
CA ILE A 328 -17.10 13.60 -17.68
C ILE A 328 -16.86 14.06 -16.24
N LEU A 329 -15.63 14.41 -15.87
CA LEU A 329 -15.32 14.95 -14.54
C LEU A 329 -15.95 16.33 -14.29
N GLU A 330 -16.17 17.11 -15.34
CA GLU A 330 -16.80 18.44 -15.26
C GLU A 330 -18.32 18.40 -15.25
N SER A 331 -18.95 17.25 -15.50
CA SER A 331 -20.41 17.15 -15.50
C SER A 331 -20.99 16.90 -14.09
N SER A 332 -21.25 15.66 -13.71
CA SER A 332 -21.77 15.30 -12.39
C SER A 332 -21.12 14.03 -11.85
N GLN A 333 -21.20 13.83 -10.53
CA GLN A 333 -20.68 12.62 -9.89
C GLN A 333 -21.45 11.38 -10.39
N GLU A 334 -22.75 11.49 -10.57
CA GLU A 334 -23.60 10.43 -11.09
C GLU A 334 -23.18 10.03 -12.51
N GLU A 335 -22.98 11.01 -13.40
CA GLU A 335 -22.52 10.74 -14.76
C GLU A 335 -21.11 10.11 -14.77
N PHE A 336 -20.20 10.58 -13.91
CA PHE A 336 -18.90 9.94 -13.76
C PHE A 336 -19.05 8.47 -13.35
N ILE A 337 -19.82 8.19 -12.30
CA ILE A 337 -20.04 6.83 -11.78
C ILE A 337 -20.68 5.92 -12.83
N GLU A 338 -21.66 6.42 -13.59
CA GLU A 338 -22.29 5.69 -14.69
C GLU A 338 -21.28 5.33 -15.78
N ASN A 339 -20.23 6.13 -15.98
CA ASN A 339 -19.19 5.85 -16.98
C ASN A 339 -18.06 4.95 -16.48
N ILE A 340 -18.01 4.64 -15.18
CA ILE A 340 -17.08 3.65 -14.61
C ILE A 340 -17.70 2.25 -14.67
N SER A 341 -16.89 1.25 -15.01
CA SER A 341 -17.27 -0.16 -14.92
C SER A 341 -17.75 -0.50 -13.51
N ASP A 342 -18.83 -1.28 -13.43
CA ASP A 342 -19.33 -1.82 -12.17
C ASP A 342 -18.39 -2.86 -11.56
N VAL A 343 -17.33 -3.20 -12.28
CA VAL A 343 -16.34 -4.12 -11.76
C VAL A 343 -14.94 -3.57 -11.66
N PRO A 344 -14.38 -3.54 -10.44
CA PRO A 344 -12.99 -3.16 -10.25
C PRO A 344 -12.07 -4.25 -10.74
N GLN A 345 -10.88 -3.84 -11.18
CA GLN A 345 -9.74 -4.71 -11.30
C GLN A 345 -8.94 -4.72 -9.99
N CYS A 346 -8.29 -5.82 -9.67
CA CYS A 346 -7.25 -5.90 -8.65
C CYS A 346 -5.96 -6.30 -9.31
N ILE A 347 -4.83 -5.68 -8.98
CA ILE A 347 -3.59 -5.94 -9.69
C ILE A 347 -2.53 -6.31 -8.66
N PHE A 348 -1.87 -7.46 -8.82
CA PHE A 348 -0.72 -7.82 -8.00
C PHE A 348 0.56 -7.58 -8.79
N LEU A 349 1.20 -6.45 -8.52
CA LEU A 349 2.39 -5.99 -9.23
C LEU A 349 3.65 -6.30 -8.40
N THR A 350 4.62 -6.98 -9.00
CA THR A 350 5.94 -7.21 -8.41
C THR A 350 6.98 -6.30 -9.05
N VAL A 351 7.80 -5.65 -8.23
CA VAL A 351 8.84 -4.73 -8.72
C VAL A 351 10.20 -5.05 -8.13
N GLY A 352 11.27 -4.67 -8.83
CA GLY A 352 12.64 -4.88 -8.35
C GLY A 352 12.99 -6.36 -8.19
N CYS A 353 12.50 -7.19 -9.11
CA CYS A 353 12.86 -8.58 -9.20
C CYS A 353 14.00 -8.75 -10.20
N ASP A 354 15.11 -9.36 -9.77
CA ASP A 354 16.28 -9.61 -10.62
C ASP A 354 16.08 -10.83 -11.54
N ASP A 355 15.03 -11.65 -11.28
CA ASP A 355 14.73 -12.88 -12.00
C ASP A 355 13.21 -13.05 -12.19
N ILE A 356 12.76 -12.78 -13.42
CA ILE A 356 11.35 -12.87 -13.81
C ILE A 356 10.81 -14.30 -13.64
N GLU A 357 11.60 -15.33 -13.93
CA GLU A 357 11.18 -16.73 -13.77
C GLU A 357 10.98 -17.09 -12.30
N GLN A 358 11.84 -16.62 -11.40
CA GLN A 358 11.62 -16.76 -9.95
C GLN A 358 10.38 -16.00 -9.48
N CYS A 359 10.07 -14.84 -10.06
CA CYS A 359 8.83 -14.12 -9.79
C CYS A 359 7.62 -14.97 -10.16
N LYS A 360 7.60 -15.43 -11.42
CA LYS A 360 6.55 -16.29 -11.99
C LYS A 360 6.34 -17.53 -11.13
N GLN A 361 7.40 -18.31 -10.91
CA GLN A 361 7.35 -19.51 -10.06
C GLN A 361 6.83 -19.21 -8.66
N SER A 362 7.25 -18.10 -8.07
CA SER A 362 6.77 -17.70 -6.75
C SER A 362 5.27 -17.44 -6.81
N MET A 363 4.81 -16.55 -7.68
CA MET A 363 3.39 -16.20 -7.80
C MET A 363 2.52 -17.41 -8.14
N THR A 364 2.92 -18.26 -9.09
CA THR A 364 2.22 -19.51 -9.41
C THR A 364 2.15 -20.45 -8.20
N SER A 365 3.22 -20.58 -7.43
CA SER A 365 3.24 -21.43 -6.21
C SER A 365 2.34 -20.92 -5.08
N TYR A 366 1.83 -19.67 -5.17
CA TYR A 366 0.89 -19.06 -4.22
C TYR A 366 -0.57 -19.07 -4.67
N LEU A 367 -0.86 -19.46 -5.90
CA LEU A 367 -2.21 -19.35 -6.47
C LEU A 367 -2.71 -20.67 -7.06
N CYS A 368 -1.79 -21.58 -7.43
CA CYS A 368 -2.12 -22.93 -7.89
C CYS A 368 -2.12 -23.95 -6.74
N ALA A 369 -3.15 -24.79 -6.69
CA ALA A 369 -3.20 -25.93 -5.77
C ALA A 369 -2.04 -26.89 -6.04
N GLY A 370 -1.18 -27.13 -5.05
CA GLY A 370 -0.04 -28.02 -5.22
C GLY A 370 0.77 -28.30 -3.95
N PRO A 371 1.73 -29.24 -4.01
CA PRO A 371 2.51 -29.69 -2.85
C PRO A 371 3.52 -28.64 -2.34
N THR A 372 3.61 -27.47 -2.99
CA THR A 372 4.58 -26.41 -2.69
C THR A 372 4.03 -25.31 -1.76
N ASN A 373 3.34 -25.72 -0.71
CA ASN A 373 3.59 -25.25 0.65
C ASN A 373 3.60 -23.72 0.94
N THR A 374 2.82 -22.92 0.26
CA THR A 374 2.42 -21.60 0.76
C THR A 374 0.93 -21.50 0.59
N ALA A 375 0.21 -21.26 1.69
CA ALA A 375 -1.25 -21.27 1.70
C ALA A 375 -1.77 -20.37 0.57
N ASP A 376 -2.17 -20.98 -0.53
CA ASP A 376 -2.86 -20.31 -1.60
C ASP A 376 -4.34 -20.15 -1.19
N VAL A 377 -4.99 -19.13 -1.73
CA VAL A 377 -6.37 -18.80 -1.37
C VAL A 377 -7.30 -19.98 -1.65
N LEU A 378 -7.08 -20.68 -2.78
CA LEU A 378 -7.89 -21.83 -3.21
C LEU A 378 -7.77 -23.05 -2.26
N SER A 379 -6.62 -23.26 -1.64
CA SER A 379 -6.39 -24.33 -0.68
C SER A 379 -6.98 -23.98 0.67
N CYS A 380 -6.94 -22.69 1.06
CA CYS A 380 -7.58 -22.21 2.27
C CYS A 380 -9.10 -22.43 2.25
N THR A 381 -9.75 -22.23 1.10
CA THR A 381 -11.21 -22.39 0.94
C THR A 381 -11.66 -23.85 0.86
N LYS A 382 -10.78 -24.76 0.45
CA LYS A 382 -11.09 -26.19 0.29
C LYS A 382 -10.85 -27.03 1.54
N ASP A 383 -9.96 -26.59 2.43
CA ASP A 383 -9.66 -27.34 3.66
C ASP A 383 -10.71 -27.10 4.75
N LEU A 384 -10.80 -28.04 5.69
CA LEU A 384 -11.55 -27.87 6.92
C LEU A 384 -10.67 -27.24 7.99
N TRP A 385 -11.28 -26.39 8.83
CA TRP A 385 -10.58 -25.64 9.85
C TRP A 385 -11.16 -25.90 11.23
N ASN A 386 -10.29 -26.00 12.22
CA ASN A 386 -10.68 -26.23 13.60
C ASN A 386 -10.32 -24.99 14.44
N LEU A 387 -11.23 -24.52 15.29
CA LEU A 387 -11.00 -23.37 16.18
C LEU A 387 -10.40 -23.83 17.49
N TYR A 388 -9.32 -23.17 17.90
CA TYR A 388 -8.62 -23.42 19.15
C TYR A 388 -8.47 -22.14 19.97
N TYR A 389 -8.32 -22.34 21.28
CA TYR A 389 -7.89 -21.32 22.22
C TYR A 389 -6.58 -21.76 22.90
N ASN A 390 -5.58 -20.88 22.89
CA ASN A 390 -4.34 -21.02 23.67
C ASN A 390 -4.40 -20.08 24.88
N ASP A 391 -4.15 -20.62 26.08
CA ASP A 391 -4.14 -19.84 27.31
C ASP A 391 -2.83 -19.09 27.57
N GLY A 392 -1.82 -19.25 26.71
CA GLY A 392 -0.47 -18.68 26.87
C GLY A 392 0.41 -19.46 27.84
N LYS A 393 -0.07 -20.59 28.38
CA LYS A 393 0.68 -21.52 29.24
C LYS A 393 0.90 -22.87 28.57
N GLY A 394 0.65 -22.95 27.25
CA GLY A 394 0.76 -24.17 26.46
C GLY A 394 -0.42 -25.13 26.58
N LYS A 395 -1.52 -24.76 27.24
CA LYS A 395 -2.77 -25.52 27.17
C LYS A 395 -3.57 -25.04 25.96
N ILE A 396 -3.93 -26.01 25.12
CA ILE A 396 -4.72 -25.79 23.91
C ILE A 396 -6.08 -26.45 24.16
N LYS A 397 -7.15 -25.68 23.95
CA LYS A 397 -8.54 -26.18 23.99
C LYS A 397 -9.15 -26.05 22.60
N THR A 398 -9.70 -27.15 22.08
CA THR A 398 -10.54 -27.10 20.87
C THR A 398 -11.91 -26.55 21.21
N ILE A 399 -12.40 -25.62 20.40
CA ILE A 399 -13.66 -24.90 20.62
C ILE A 399 -14.71 -25.33 19.59
N MET A 400 -14.32 -25.44 18.32
CA MET A 400 -15.20 -25.85 17.21
C MET A 400 -14.42 -26.66 16.18
N HIS A 401 -15.13 -27.52 15.46
CA HIS A 401 -14.60 -28.37 14.40
C HIS A 401 -15.19 -28.03 13.03
N ASP A 402 -14.50 -28.46 11.98
CA ASP A 402 -14.99 -28.49 10.59
C ASP A 402 -15.55 -27.16 10.07
N LEU A 403 -14.92 -26.05 10.47
CA LEU A 403 -15.20 -24.72 9.96
C LEU A 403 -14.80 -24.62 8.49
N ASN A 404 -15.65 -23.99 7.70
CA ASN A 404 -15.38 -23.67 6.31
C ASN A 404 -15.06 -22.17 6.17
N LEU A 405 -14.00 -21.83 5.42
CA LEU A 405 -13.62 -20.44 5.14
C LEU A 405 -14.24 -19.86 3.86
N THR A 406 -15.28 -20.50 3.31
CA THR A 406 -15.95 -20.00 2.09
C THR A 406 -16.53 -18.59 2.32
N ASP A 407 -16.99 -18.28 3.53
CA ASP A 407 -17.49 -16.94 3.87
C ASP A 407 -16.38 -15.87 3.88
N CYS A 408 -15.10 -16.26 4.02
CA CYS A 408 -13.96 -15.34 3.96
C CYS A 408 -13.53 -15.01 2.52
N PHE A 409 -13.88 -15.89 1.57
CA PHE A 409 -13.49 -15.85 0.18
C PHE A 409 -14.70 -16.33 -0.66
N PRO A 410 -15.64 -15.43 -0.98
CA PRO A 410 -16.88 -15.77 -1.64
C PRO A 410 -16.66 -16.59 -2.90
N LYS A 411 -17.63 -17.45 -3.26
CA LYS A 411 -17.54 -18.35 -4.42
C LYS A 411 -17.12 -17.62 -5.71
N ALA A 412 -17.65 -16.42 -5.95
CA ALA A 412 -17.28 -15.59 -7.10
C ALA A 412 -15.77 -15.23 -7.12
N PHE A 413 -15.17 -15.00 -5.95
CA PHE A 413 -13.73 -14.75 -5.84
C PHE A 413 -12.91 -16.02 -6.14
N ASP A 414 -13.34 -17.16 -5.61
CA ASP A 414 -12.69 -18.47 -5.85
C ASP A 414 -12.74 -18.85 -7.34
N GLU A 415 -13.91 -18.71 -7.99
CA GLU A 415 -14.10 -18.98 -9.42
C GLU A 415 -13.20 -18.11 -10.30
N ARG A 416 -13.03 -16.83 -9.96
CA ARG A 416 -12.17 -15.90 -10.71
C ARG A 416 -10.69 -16.21 -10.56
N ILE A 417 -10.24 -16.51 -9.34
CA ILE A 417 -8.87 -16.98 -9.15
C ILE A 417 -8.65 -18.23 -10.00
N ARG A 418 -9.58 -19.19 -10.00
CA ARG A 418 -9.47 -20.39 -10.84
C ARG A 418 -9.44 -20.09 -12.33
N TYR A 419 -10.24 -19.15 -12.82
CA TYR A 419 -10.27 -18.76 -14.23
C TYR A 419 -8.89 -18.31 -14.73
N LEU A 420 -8.18 -17.49 -13.96
CA LEU A 420 -6.82 -17.03 -14.29
C LEU A 420 -5.82 -18.18 -14.48
N PHE A 421 -6.05 -19.34 -13.84
CA PHE A 421 -5.15 -20.49 -13.87
C PHE A 421 -5.64 -21.65 -14.74
N SER A 422 -6.90 -21.66 -15.15
CA SER A 422 -7.45 -22.69 -16.04
C SER A 422 -7.16 -22.39 -17.51
N LYS A 423 -6.96 -21.11 -17.87
CA LYS A 423 -6.36 -20.75 -19.16
C LYS A 423 -4.89 -21.19 -19.17
N LYS A 424 -4.55 -22.10 -20.08
CA LYS A 424 -3.17 -22.48 -20.41
C LYS A 424 -2.46 -21.33 -21.14
N GLU A 425 -2.40 -20.16 -20.55
CA GLU A 425 -1.60 -19.07 -21.06
C GLU A 425 -0.25 -19.08 -20.32
N GLU A 426 0.84 -19.05 -21.08
CA GLU A 426 2.17 -18.90 -20.50
C GLU A 426 2.20 -17.60 -19.69
N LEU A 427 2.89 -17.57 -18.54
CA LEU A 427 2.93 -16.39 -17.68
C LEU A 427 3.45 -15.12 -18.38
N GLU A 428 4.07 -15.26 -19.55
CA GLU A 428 4.49 -14.15 -20.43
C GLU A 428 3.30 -13.43 -21.08
N ASN A 429 2.15 -14.09 -21.14
CA ASN A 429 0.89 -13.58 -21.66
C ASN A 429 -0.07 -13.11 -20.54
N LEU A 430 0.33 -13.20 -19.26
CA LEU A 430 -0.42 -12.60 -18.14
C LEU A 430 -0.38 -11.07 -18.13
N ASN A 431 0.19 -10.43 -19.16
CA ASN A 431 -0.14 -9.07 -19.57
C ASN A 431 -1.60 -9.01 -20.07
N MET A 432 -2.55 -9.27 -19.17
CA MET A 432 -3.98 -9.19 -19.44
C MET A 432 -4.45 -7.72 -19.50
N ILE A 433 -3.85 -6.94 -20.38
CA ILE A 433 -4.41 -5.65 -20.80
C ILE A 433 -5.42 -5.86 -21.96
N ASP A 434 -5.37 -6.99 -22.70
CA ASP A 434 -6.03 -7.03 -24.02
C ASP A 434 -7.15 -8.06 -24.30
N HIS A 435 -7.49 -9.01 -23.42
CA HIS A 435 -8.54 -10.01 -23.74
C HIS A 435 -9.57 -10.24 -22.62
N LEU A 436 -10.68 -9.49 -22.70
CA LEU A 436 -11.88 -9.64 -21.86
C LEU A 436 -12.88 -10.63 -22.48
N ASP A 437 -13.55 -11.43 -21.65
CA ASP A 437 -14.81 -12.09 -22.03
C ASP A 437 -15.95 -11.06 -21.82
N PRO A 438 -16.63 -10.59 -22.88
CA PRO A 438 -17.60 -9.50 -22.78
C PRO A 438 -18.94 -9.86 -22.14
N SER A 439 -19.13 -11.09 -21.64
CA SER A 439 -20.46 -11.62 -21.27
C SER A 439 -20.81 -11.55 -19.78
N THR A 440 -19.93 -11.02 -18.94
CA THR A 440 -20.09 -11.05 -17.48
C THR A 440 -19.84 -9.69 -16.84
N ASP A 441 -20.92 -8.99 -16.53
CA ASP A 441 -20.95 -7.65 -15.91
C ASP A 441 -20.47 -7.61 -14.44
N ASP A 442 -19.99 -8.75 -13.90
CA ASP A 442 -19.62 -8.90 -12.49
C ASP A 442 -18.11 -9.08 -12.23
N GLU A 443 -17.21 -9.15 -13.22
CA GLU A 443 -15.81 -9.64 -13.13
C GLU A 443 -14.66 -8.80 -12.51
N LEU A 444 -14.03 -9.35 -11.48
CA LEU A 444 -12.81 -8.84 -10.86
C LEU A 444 -11.64 -9.24 -11.76
N ILE A 445 -10.99 -8.27 -12.38
CA ILE A 445 -9.85 -8.54 -13.28
C ILE A 445 -8.57 -8.55 -12.45
N LEU A 446 -7.83 -9.66 -12.44
CA LEU A 446 -6.57 -9.81 -11.71
C LEU A 446 -5.36 -9.73 -12.64
N ASN A 447 -4.68 -8.58 -12.70
CA ASN A 447 -3.48 -8.44 -13.53
C ASN A 447 -2.20 -8.68 -12.71
N ILE A 448 -1.26 -9.45 -13.27
CA ILE A 448 0.02 -9.81 -12.65
C ILE A 448 1.13 -9.22 -13.52
N PHE A 449 1.93 -8.32 -12.95
CA PHE A 449 3.04 -7.63 -13.61
C PHE A 449 4.37 -7.89 -12.90
#